data_AF-A0AAV2IM83-F1
#
_entry.id   AF-A0AAV2IM83-F1
#
_cell.length_a   1.000
_cell.length_b   1.000
_cell.length_c   1.000
_cell.angle_alpha   90.00
_cell.angle_beta   90.00
_cell.angle_gamma   90.00
#
_symmetry.space_group_name_H-M   'P 1'
#
loop_
_entity.id
_entity.type
_entity.pdbx_description
1 polymer ?
#
loop_
_entity_poly.entity_id
_entity_poly.type
_entity_poly.pdbx_seq_one_letter_code
_entity_poly.pdbx_strand_id
1 'polypeptide(L)'
;NFFRWTTFHRENHAQFYPSYFNLRKKKITLWGYLFSWKFLDHANDEIRREFTFHSGVQQHRDELFRQLTKQRGGDVVFVGVHVRRGDFLAERHQNAGFGVPQLSYYVKAFATLRELLPNSSLVFIVASDDLTWCESNLKASDVVILNKRSPGLHLA
;
A
#
# COMPACT_ATOMS: atom_id res chain seq x y z
N ASN A 1 -7.49 -36.95 -23.38
CA ASN A 1 -8.59 -36.12 -22.83
C ASN A 1 -8.04 -35.20 -21.76
N PHE A 2 -7.72 -33.95 -22.15
CA PHE A 2 -7.20 -32.94 -21.24
C PHE A 2 -8.25 -32.55 -20.19
N PHE A 3 -7.85 -32.42 -18.93
CA PHE A 3 -8.74 -32.11 -17.82
C PHE A 3 -9.44 -30.76 -18.01
N ARG A 4 -10.78 -30.76 -18.11
CA ARG A 4 -11.59 -29.55 -18.31
C ARG A 4 -11.82 -28.85 -16.96
N TRP A 5 -11.07 -27.78 -16.70
CA TRP A 5 -11.24 -26.92 -15.52
C TRP A 5 -12.49 -26.05 -15.67
N THR A 6 -13.20 -25.77 -14.57
CA THR A 6 -14.20 -24.69 -14.54
C THR A 6 -13.49 -23.40 -14.15
N THR A 7 -13.49 -22.42 -15.05
CA THR A 7 -12.96 -21.07 -14.78
C THR A 7 -14.10 -20.15 -14.40
N PHE A 8 -13.95 -19.42 -13.29
CA PHE A 8 -14.87 -18.34 -12.91
C PHE A 8 -14.21 -17.00 -13.25
N HIS A 9 -14.91 -16.18 -14.04
CA HIS A 9 -14.54 -14.80 -14.35
C HIS A 9 -15.40 -13.84 -13.54
N ARG A 10 -14.85 -12.69 -13.16
CA ARG A 10 -15.62 -11.62 -12.49
C ARG A 10 -16.36 -10.77 -13.51
N GLU A 11 -17.52 -10.27 -13.11
CA GLU A 11 -18.30 -9.29 -13.89
C GLU A 11 -18.04 -7.84 -13.42
N ASN A 12 -17.70 -7.62 -12.14
CA ASN A 12 -17.47 -6.28 -11.56
C ASN A 12 -16.13 -6.14 -10.80
N HIS A 13 -15.54 -4.93 -10.86
CA HIS A 13 -14.30 -4.57 -10.18
C HIS A 13 -14.47 -4.51 -8.65
N ALA A 14 -13.48 -5.04 -7.91
CA ALA A 14 -13.38 -5.02 -6.43
C ALA A 14 -14.55 -5.64 -5.61
N GLN A 15 -15.58 -6.20 -6.25
CA GLN A 15 -16.70 -6.84 -5.55
C GLN A 15 -16.26 -8.10 -4.77
N PHE A 16 -16.88 -8.32 -3.61
CA PHE A 16 -16.74 -9.55 -2.84
C PHE A 16 -17.81 -10.56 -3.26
N TYR A 17 -17.43 -11.81 -3.47
CA TYR A 17 -18.32 -12.91 -3.89
C TYR A 17 -18.30 -14.01 -2.82
N PRO A 18 -19.20 -13.97 -1.82
CA PRO A 18 -19.23 -14.97 -0.74
C PRO A 18 -19.42 -16.39 -1.25
N SER A 19 -20.07 -16.56 -2.41
CA SER A 19 -20.27 -17.86 -3.06
C SER A 19 -18.96 -18.60 -3.36
N TYR A 20 -17.82 -17.89 -3.46
CA TYR A 20 -16.52 -18.50 -3.70
C TYR A 20 -16.05 -19.41 -2.55
N PHE A 21 -16.59 -19.23 -1.34
CA PHE A 21 -16.30 -20.10 -0.19
C PHE A 21 -17.10 -21.41 -0.20
N ASN A 22 -18.13 -21.50 -1.04
CA ASN A 22 -19.03 -22.65 -1.12
C ASN A 22 -18.87 -23.43 -2.44
N LEU A 23 -17.71 -23.31 -3.09
CA LEU A 23 -17.47 -23.93 -4.37
C LEU A 23 -17.31 -25.46 -4.23
N ARG A 24 -18.25 -26.22 -4.80
CA ARG A 24 -18.35 -27.68 -4.63
C ARG A 24 -17.58 -28.51 -5.67
N LYS A 25 -16.94 -27.90 -6.67
CA LYS A 25 -16.25 -28.63 -7.76
C LYS A 25 -14.81 -28.99 -7.37
N LYS A 26 -14.36 -30.20 -7.72
CA LYS A 26 -13.01 -30.71 -7.40
C LYS A 26 -11.87 -30.10 -8.23
N LYS A 27 -12.17 -29.36 -9.31
CA LYS A 27 -11.18 -28.76 -10.23
C LYS A 27 -11.63 -27.36 -10.64
N ILE A 28 -11.18 -26.36 -9.90
CA ILE A 28 -11.57 -24.96 -10.09
C ILE A 28 -10.32 -24.12 -10.26
N THR A 29 -10.36 -23.21 -11.24
CA THR A 29 -9.43 -22.10 -11.33
C THR A 29 -10.21 -20.82 -11.10
N LEU A 30 -9.83 -20.08 -10.06
CA LEU A 30 -10.29 -18.70 -9.88
C LEU A 30 -9.34 -17.80 -10.66
N TRP A 31 -9.87 -17.08 -11.64
CA TRP A 31 -9.06 -16.21 -12.49
C TRP A 31 -9.52 -14.75 -12.36
N GLY A 32 -8.56 -13.86 -12.11
CA GLY A 32 -8.78 -12.44 -11.89
C GLY A 32 -8.30 -11.95 -10.52
N TYR A 33 -8.60 -10.71 -10.18
CA TYR A 33 -8.08 -10.05 -8.98
C TYR A 33 -9.02 -10.18 -7.77
N LEU A 34 -8.53 -10.72 -6.65
CA LEU A 34 -9.26 -10.80 -5.38
C LEU A 34 -9.06 -9.56 -4.50
N PHE A 35 -9.39 -8.37 -5.02
CA PHE A 35 -9.06 -7.10 -4.37
C PHE A 35 -9.81 -6.80 -3.05
N SER A 36 -10.87 -7.52 -2.70
CA SER A 36 -11.60 -7.25 -1.46
C SER A 36 -10.92 -7.97 -0.28
N TRP A 37 -10.58 -7.22 0.77
CA TRP A 37 -10.05 -7.77 2.03
C TRP A 37 -10.94 -8.86 2.63
N LYS A 38 -12.25 -8.84 2.32
CA LYS A 38 -13.22 -9.85 2.75
C LYS A 38 -12.89 -11.27 2.28
N PHE A 39 -12.11 -11.43 1.20
CA PHE A 39 -11.61 -12.76 0.80
C PHE A 39 -10.55 -13.31 1.74
N LEU A 40 -9.87 -12.45 2.50
CA LEU A 40 -8.74 -12.79 3.37
C LEU A 40 -9.10 -12.74 4.86
N ASP A 41 -10.29 -12.22 5.20
CA ASP A 41 -10.73 -12.00 6.58
C ASP A 41 -10.66 -13.26 7.46
N HIS A 42 -11.11 -14.39 6.92
CA HIS A 42 -11.06 -15.69 7.59
C HIS A 42 -9.64 -16.20 7.90
N ALA A 43 -8.61 -15.64 7.24
CA ALA A 43 -7.20 -16.01 7.39
C ALA A 43 -6.37 -14.84 7.95
N ASN A 44 -7.00 -13.83 8.55
CA ASN A 44 -6.33 -12.61 9.01
C ASN A 44 -5.18 -12.90 9.99
N ASP A 45 -5.38 -13.81 10.96
CA ASP A 45 -4.34 -14.17 11.94
C ASP A 45 -3.15 -14.89 11.29
N GLU A 46 -3.43 -15.78 10.35
CA GLU A 46 -2.40 -16.46 9.56
C GLU A 46 -1.61 -15.46 8.72
N ILE A 47 -2.29 -14.59 7.98
CA ILE A 47 -1.64 -13.55 7.16
C ILE A 47 -0.77 -12.65 8.03
N ARG A 48 -1.24 -12.21 9.20
CA ARG A 48 -0.44 -11.37 10.10
C ARG A 48 0.81 -12.09 10.60
N ARG A 49 0.69 -13.38 10.90
CA ARG A 49 1.84 -14.20 11.32
C ARG A 49 2.84 -14.38 10.17
N GLU A 50 2.38 -14.79 8.99
CA GLU A 50 3.24 -15.05 7.83
C GLU A 50 3.91 -13.76 7.28
N PHE A 51 3.22 -12.63 7.37
CA PHE A 51 3.74 -11.33 6.94
C PHE A 51 4.36 -10.51 8.08
N THR A 52 4.80 -11.17 9.15
CA THR A 52 5.62 -10.51 10.18
C THR A 52 7.02 -10.24 9.64
N PHE A 53 7.48 -8.99 9.73
CA PHE A 53 8.83 -8.62 9.27
C PHE A 53 9.92 -9.31 10.08
N HIS A 54 11.04 -9.61 9.44
CA HIS A 54 12.24 -10.08 10.12
C HIS A 54 12.73 -9.03 11.13
N SER A 55 13.35 -9.48 12.23
CA SER A 55 13.79 -8.61 13.33
C SER A 55 14.65 -7.44 12.88
N GLY A 56 15.56 -7.63 11.92
CA GLY A 56 16.41 -6.55 11.39
C GLY A 56 15.62 -5.43 10.70
N VAL A 57 14.51 -5.76 10.04
CA VAL A 57 13.62 -4.78 9.42
C VAL A 57 12.85 -4.00 10.50
N GLN A 58 12.35 -4.71 11.52
CA GLN A 58 11.67 -4.08 12.65
C GLN A 58 12.61 -3.14 13.42
N GLN A 59 13.85 -3.56 13.68
CA GLN A 59 14.87 -2.73 14.33
C GLN A 59 15.14 -1.46 13.52
N HIS A 60 15.25 -1.59 12.20
CA HIS A 60 15.46 -0.43 11.34
C HIS A 60 14.29 0.57 11.39
N ARG A 61 13.06 0.07 11.32
CA ARG A 61 11.85 0.89 11.50
C ARG A 61 11.86 1.61 12.85
N ASP A 62 12.17 0.89 13.92
CA ASP A 62 12.16 1.43 15.28
C ASP A 62 13.23 2.51 15.48
N GLU A 63 14.41 2.32 14.89
CA GLU A 63 15.47 3.33 14.86
C GLU A 63 15.04 4.58 14.09
N LEU A 64 14.43 4.42 12.91
CA LEU A 64 13.92 5.53 12.12
C LEU A 64 12.88 6.33 12.91
N PHE A 65 11.88 5.66 13.49
CA PHE A 65 10.83 6.34 14.25
C PHE A 65 11.39 7.04 15.47
N ARG A 66 12.31 6.40 16.23
CA ARG A 66 12.96 7.01 17.38
C ARG A 66 13.75 8.26 16.99
N GLN A 67 14.47 8.24 15.87
CA GLN A 67 15.20 9.40 15.37
C GLN A 67 14.26 10.54 14.99
N LEU A 68 13.18 10.25 14.26
CA LEU A 68 12.20 11.25 13.85
C LEU A 68 11.46 11.86 15.04
N THR A 69 11.01 11.04 16.00
CA THR A 69 10.39 11.52 17.25
C THR A 69 11.34 12.45 18.01
N LYS A 70 12.61 12.07 18.16
CA LYS A 70 13.62 12.92 18.82
C LYS A 70 13.83 14.25 18.08
N GLN A 71 13.89 14.22 16.75
CA GLN A 71 14.04 15.44 15.93
C GLN A 71 12.85 16.39 16.05
N ARG A 72 11.64 15.86 16.28
CA ARG A 72 10.41 16.65 16.45
C ARG A 72 10.18 17.14 17.88
N GLY A 73 10.92 16.61 18.86
CA GLY A 73 10.87 17.09 20.24
C GLY A 73 9.60 16.71 21.02
N GLY A 74 8.91 15.65 20.64
CA GLY A 74 7.68 15.20 21.30
C GLY A 74 7.01 14.05 20.57
N ASP A 75 5.78 13.72 20.97
CA ASP A 75 4.97 12.69 20.33
C ASP A 75 4.65 13.06 18.88
N VAL A 76 4.80 12.07 17.98
CA VAL A 76 4.61 12.24 16.54
C VAL A 76 3.56 11.26 16.05
N VAL A 77 2.66 11.75 15.20
CA VAL A 77 1.73 10.92 14.44
C VAL A 77 2.35 10.65 13.07
N PHE A 78 2.77 9.41 12.84
CA PHE A 78 3.33 8.98 11.57
C PHE A 78 2.22 8.59 10.60
N VAL A 79 2.27 9.12 9.38
CA VAL A 79 1.34 8.82 8.29
C VAL A 79 2.12 8.15 7.16
N GLY A 80 1.86 6.87 6.92
CA GLY A 80 2.43 6.16 5.77
C GLY A 80 1.77 6.60 4.47
N VAL A 81 2.58 7.00 3.48
CA VAL A 81 2.14 7.45 2.17
C VAL A 81 2.82 6.61 1.10
N HIS A 82 2.03 5.84 0.35
CA HIS A 82 2.55 5.08 -0.79
C HIS A 82 2.25 5.82 -2.10
N VAL A 83 3.31 6.20 -2.81
CA VAL A 83 3.24 6.84 -4.13
C VAL A 83 3.59 5.79 -5.19
N ARG A 84 2.57 5.13 -5.75
CA ARG A 84 2.76 4.14 -6.83
C ARG A 84 2.69 4.84 -8.19
N ARG A 85 3.81 4.88 -8.92
CA ARG A 85 3.88 5.54 -10.24
C ARG A 85 4.56 4.67 -11.29
N GLY A 86 5.76 4.18 -11.00
CA GLY A 86 6.72 3.56 -11.93
C GLY A 86 6.13 3.02 -13.24
N ASP A 87 5.81 1.72 -13.26
CA ASP A 87 5.24 1.06 -14.44
C ASP A 87 3.79 1.52 -14.75
N PHE A 88 3.08 2.09 -13.78
CA PHE A 88 1.72 2.61 -13.98
C PHE A 88 1.69 3.78 -14.95
N LEU A 89 2.80 4.52 -15.12
CA LEU A 89 2.91 5.59 -16.11
C LEU A 89 3.01 5.08 -17.56
N ALA A 90 3.27 3.79 -17.78
CA ALA A 90 3.38 3.25 -19.13
C ALA A 90 2.02 3.24 -19.84
N GLU A 91 2.02 3.53 -21.13
CA GLU A 91 0.81 3.66 -21.96
C GLU A 91 -0.12 2.44 -21.85
N ARG A 92 0.44 1.23 -21.84
CA ARG A 92 -0.34 -0.01 -21.66
C ARG A 92 -1.16 -0.05 -20.37
N HIS A 93 -0.66 0.54 -19.29
CA HIS A 93 -1.35 0.57 -17.99
C HIS A 93 -2.38 1.70 -17.97
N GLN A 94 -2.05 2.86 -18.52
CA GLN A 94 -3.01 3.97 -18.68
C GLN A 94 -4.21 3.55 -19.56
N ASN A 95 -3.96 2.89 -20.69
CA ASN A 95 -4.99 2.37 -21.60
C ASN A 95 -5.86 1.28 -20.94
N ALA A 96 -5.30 0.55 -19.97
CA ALA A 96 -6.05 -0.42 -19.16
C ALA A 96 -6.82 0.23 -17.99
N GLY A 97 -6.81 1.57 -17.88
CA GLY A 97 -7.54 2.33 -16.86
C GLY A 97 -6.80 2.51 -15.54
N PHE A 98 -5.52 2.15 -15.45
CA PHE A 98 -4.71 2.42 -14.25
C PHE A 98 -4.33 3.90 -14.20
N GLY A 99 -4.87 4.63 -13.24
CA GLY A 99 -4.53 6.02 -12.99
C GLY A 99 -3.38 6.16 -11.99
N VAL A 100 -2.65 7.28 -12.10
CA VAL A 100 -1.66 7.70 -11.11
C VAL A 100 -2.14 9.04 -10.50
N PRO A 101 -2.25 9.15 -9.16
CA PRO A 101 -2.65 10.40 -8.53
C PRO A 101 -1.71 11.55 -8.90
N GLN A 102 -2.31 12.69 -9.27
CA GLN A 102 -1.58 13.93 -9.55
C GLN A 102 -1.07 14.57 -8.25
N LEU A 103 -0.13 15.51 -8.35
CA LEU A 103 0.38 16.25 -7.19
C LEU A 103 -0.74 16.87 -6.34
N SER A 104 -1.78 17.41 -6.98
CA SER A 104 -2.93 18.01 -6.30
C SER A 104 -3.63 17.08 -5.32
N TYR A 105 -3.65 15.77 -5.59
CA TYR A 105 -4.19 14.77 -4.66
C TYR A 105 -3.40 14.75 -3.35
N TYR A 106 -2.08 14.65 -3.42
CA TYR A 106 -1.22 14.59 -2.23
C TYR A 106 -1.24 15.90 -1.45
N VAL A 107 -1.19 17.05 -2.15
CA VAL A 107 -1.31 18.37 -1.52
C VAL A 107 -2.62 18.47 -0.73
N LYS A 108 -3.74 18.09 -1.34
CA LYS A 108 -5.05 18.11 -0.69
C LYS A 108 -5.11 17.13 0.48
N ALA A 109 -4.63 15.90 0.31
CA ALA A 109 -4.65 14.88 1.36
C ALA A 109 -3.82 15.30 2.59
N PHE A 110 -2.62 15.86 2.37
CA PHE A 110 -1.75 16.32 3.46
C PHE A 110 -2.38 17.51 4.19
N ALA A 111 -2.96 18.46 3.44
CA ALA A 111 -3.69 19.58 4.04
C ALA A 111 -4.89 19.09 4.88
N THR A 112 -5.72 18.19 4.33
CA THR A 112 -6.85 17.60 5.06
C THR A 112 -6.41 16.93 6.37
N LEU A 113 -5.33 16.16 6.36
CA LEU A 113 -4.86 15.49 7.58
C LEU A 113 -4.33 16.48 8.63
N ARG A 114 -3.67 17.56 8.21
CA ARG A 114 -3.25 18.65 9.10
C ARG A 114 -4.45 19.36 9.72
N GLU A 115 -5.51 19.61 8.94
CA GLU A 115 -6.75 20.22 9.43
C GLU A 115 -7.52 19.31 10.40
N LEU A 116 -7.53 18.00 10.15
CA LEU A 116 -8.19 17.03 11.03
C LEU A 116 -7.44 16.81 12.35
N LEU A 117 -6.13 17.03 12.36
CA LEU A 117 -5.26 16.79 13.51
C LEU A 117 -4.40 18.04 13.83
N PRO A 118 -5.00 19.21 14.11
CA PRO A 118 -4.30 20.49 14.16
C PRO A 118 -3.32 20.61 15.33
N ASN A 119 -3.52 19.79 16.38
CA ASN A 119 -2.68 19.77 17.58
C ASN A 119 -1.69 18.61 17.59
N SER A 120 -1.55 17.87 16.48
CA SER A 120 -0.62 16.74 16.36
C SER A 120 0.62 17.12 15.55
N SER A 121 1.79 16.68 15.99
CA SER A 121 3.01 16.72 15.18
C SER A 121 2.94 15.60 14.14
N LEU A 122 2.57 15.93 12.91
CA LEU A 122 2.46 14.96 11.82
C LEU A 122 3.81 14.76 11.12
N VAL A 123 4.09 13.51 10.73
CA VAL A 123 5.19 13.18 9.81
C VAL A 123 4.67 12.21 8.74
N PHE A 124 4.72 12.65 7.49
CA PHE A 124 4.35 11.86 6.32
C PHE A 124 5.57 11.05 5.83
N ILE A 125 5.51 9.74 5.97
CA ILE A 125 6.56 8.82 5.54
C ILE A 125 6.21 8.31 4.13
N VAL A 126 6.95 8.77 3.13
CA VAL A 126 6.69 8.50 1.72
C VAL A 126 7.53 7.32 1.24
N ALA A 127 6.87 6.24 0.82
CA ALA A 127 7.46 5.14 0.09
C ALA A 127 7.00 5.19 -1.38
N SER A 128 7.91 4.97 -2.32
CA SER A 128 7.62 5.12 -3.75
C SER A 128 8.55 4.26 -4.60
N ASP A 129 8.04 3.83 -5.76
CA ASP A 129 8.85 3.29 -6.85
C ASP A 129 9.42 4.37 -7.80
N ASP A 130 9.02 5.63 -7.60
CA ASP A 130 9.46 6.83 -8.30
C ASP A 130 9.83 7.92 -7.28
N LEU A 131 11.03 7.81 -6.70
CA LEU A 131 11.52 8.74 -5.67
C LEU A 131 11.85 10.12 -6.23
N THR A 132 12.38 10.18 -7.45
CA THR A 132 12.73 11.45 -8.11
C THR A 132 11.51 12.34 -8.27
N TRP A 133 10.36 11.76 -8.64
CA TRP A 133 9.11 12.51 -8.67
C TRP A 133 8.69 12.99 -7.28
N CYS A 134 8.81 12.13 -6.24
CA CYS A 134 8.45 12.50 -4.88
C CYS A 134 9.32 13.65 -4.36
N GLU A 135 10.64 13.60 -4.55
CA GLU A 135 11.58 14.64 -4.12
C GLU A 135 11.32 15.97 -4.83
N SER A 136 10.89 15.92 -6.09
CA SER A 136 10.58 17.11 -6.87
C SER A 136 9.27 17.76 -6.47
N ASN A 137 8.27 16.97 -6.05
CA ASN A 137 6.88 17.42 -5.91
C ASN A 137 6.39 17.49 -4.44
N LEU A 138 6.87 16.61 -3.55
CA LEU A 138 6.38 16.47 -2.18
C LEU A 138 7.30 17.15 -1.16
N LYS A 139 7.60 18.42 -1.39
CA LYS A 139 8.50 19.21 -0.53
C LYS A 139 7.72 19.85 0.61
N ALA A 140 7.88 19.31 1.81
CA ALA A 140 7.38 19.93 3.03
C ALA A 140 8.25 19.52 4.23
N SER A 141 8.28 20.35 5.27
CA SER A 141 9.10 20.11 6.46
C SER A 141 8.65 18.90 7.29
N ASP A 142 7.43 18.42 7.09
CA ASP A 142 6.81 17.26 7.72
C ASP A 142 6.79 16.02 6.81
N VAL A 143 7.43 16.06 5.65
CA VAL A 143 7.54 14.93 4.71
C VAL A 143 8.93 14.30 4.80
N VAL A 144 8.97 12.97 4.93
CA VAL A 144 10.18 12.15 4.93
C VAL A 144 10.06 11.12 3.82
N ILE A 145 10.91 11.23 2.79
CA ILE A 145 10.95 10.27 1.68
C ILE A 145 11.93 9.16 2.03
N LEU A 146 11.46 7.91 1.98
CA LEU A 146 12.30 6.74 2.23
C LEU A 146 13.21 6.47 1.03
N ASN A 147 14.52 6.38 1.28
CA ASN A 147 15.50 6.07 0.24
C ASN A 147 15.22 4.71 -0.42
N LYS A 148 15.68 4.55 -1.67
CA LYS A 148 15.60 3.27 -2.39
C LYS A 148 16.47 2.24 -1.66
N ARG A 149 15.84 1.38 -0.87
CA ARG A 149 16.49 0.27 -0.15
C ARG A 149 15.92 -1.08 -0.58
N SER A 150 16.52 -2.15 -0.08
CA SER A 150 16.13 -3.53 -0.41
C SER A 150 14.63 -3.76 -0.14
N PRO A 151 13.96 -4.65 -0.91
CA PRO A 151 12.50 -4.81 -0.89
C PRO A 151 11.88 -5.05 0.49
N GLY A 152 12.65 -5.61 1.44
CA GLY A 152 12.18 -5.87 2.80
C GLY A 152 11.86 -4.62 3.62
N LEU A 153 12.35 -3.43 3.21
CA LEU A 153 12.15 -2.19 3.97
C LEU A 153 10.98 -1.33 3.48
N HIS A 154 10.61 -1.43 2.20
CA HIS A 154 9.44 -0.69 1.66
C HIS A 154 8.10 -1.34 2.03
N LEU A 155 8.14 -2.56 2.55
CA LEU A 155 6.96 -3.30 2.97
C LEU A 155 6.65 -3.12 4.46
N ALA A 156 7.60 -2.62 5.26
CA ALA A 156 7.56 -2.58 6.72
C ALA A 156 7.00 -1.30 7.34
#